data_AF-A0A1J3FD45-F1
#
_entry.id   AF-A0A1J3FD45-F1
#
_cell.length_a   1.000
_cell.length_b   1.000
_cell.length_c   1.000
_cell.angle_alpha   90.00
_cell.angle_beta   90.00
_cell.angle_gamma   90.00
#
_symmetry.space_group_name_H-M   'P 1'
#
loop_
_entity.id
_entity.type
_entity.pdbx_description
1 polymer ?
#
loop_
_entity_poly.entity_id
_entity_poly.type
_entity_poly.pdbx_seq_one_letter_code
_entity_poly.pdbx_strand_id
1 'polypeptide(L)'
;RFYHRVTTGLTNCDFISIRTCKEIEGKFCDYIERQYHRKVLLTGPMLPEPDKSKPLEDQWSHWLSEFGPGSVVYCALGSQITLEKDQFQELCLGIELTGLPFLVAVTPPKGAKTIQEALPEGFEERVKGRGVVWGEWVHQPLILAHPSIGCFVSHCGFGSMWESLMSDCQIVLLPYLNDQVLNTRLMTEELEVSVEVQREETGWFSK
;
A
#
# COMPACT_ATOMS: atom_id res chain seq x y z
N ARG A 1 14.99 -23.97 -8.91
CA ARG A 1 14.85 -24.56 -7.55
C ARG A 1 13.60 -24.06 -6.82
N PHE A 2 13.33 -22.76 -6.76
CA PHE A 2 12.13 -22.20 -6.07
C PHE A 2 10.81 -22.72 -6.65
N TYR A 3 10.56 -22.53 -7.96
CA TYR A 3 9.32 -22.98 -8.62
C TYR A 3 9.04 -24.47 -8.42
N HIS A 4 10.06 -25.32 -8.58
CA HIS A 4 9.92 -26.75 -8.31
C HIS A 4 9.44 -27.01 -6.88
N ARG A 5 9.99 -26.33 -5.87
CA ARG A 5 9.56 -26.51 -4.48
C ARG A 5 8.11 -26.07 -4.25
N VAL A 6 7.72 -24.93 -4.84
CA VAL A 6 6.33 -24.43 -4.75
C VAL A 6 5.38 -25.42 -5.40
N THR A 7 5.65 -25.84 -6.65
CA THR A 7 4.83 -26.81 -7.36
C THR A 7 4.76 -28.15 -6.63
N THR A 8 5.89 -28.71 -6.18
CA THR A 8 5.89 -29.94 -5.38
C THR A 8 5.05 -29.79 -4.11
N GLY A 9 5.12 -28.65 -3.43
CA GLY A 9 4.31 -28.37 -2.24
C GLY A 9 2.81 -28.34 -2.56
N LEU A 10 2.42 -27.58 -3.58
CA LEU A 10 1.03 -27.47 -4.01
C LEU A 10 0.46 -28.81 -4.51
N THR A 11 1.26 -29.62 -5.20
CA THR A 11 0.82 -30.94 -5.70
C THR A 11 0.74 -31.99 -4.59
N ASN A 12 1.55 -31.92 -3.54
CA ASN A 12 1.61 -32.97 -2.50
C ASN A 12 0.94 -32.60 -1.17
N CYS A 13 0.36 -31.40 -1.04
CA CYS A 13 -0.46 -31.05 0.12
C CYS A 13 -1.83 -31.75 0.10
N ASP A 14 -2.51 -31.81 1.25
CA ASP A 14 -3.89 -32.31 1.33
C ASP A 14 -4.91 -31.26 0.83
N PHE A 15 -4.66 -29.99 1.13
CA PHE A 15 -5.47 -28.84 0.71
C PHE A 15 -4.58 -27.60 0.59
N ILE A 16 -5.05 -26.63 -0.20
CA ILE A 16 -4.41 -25.32 -0.39
C ILE A 16 -5.27 -24.29 0.37
N SER A 17 -4.67 -23.52 1.26
CA SER A 17 -5.34 -22.40 1.93
C SER A 17 -4.90 -21.08 1.33
N ILE A 18 -5.84 -20.23 0.94
CA ILE A 18 -5.57 -18.91 0.36
C ILE A 18 -6.34 -17.86 1.17
N ARG A 19 -5.64 -16.79 1.57
CA ARG A 19 -6.23 -15.64 2.25
C ARG A 19 -6.94 -14.75 1.24
N THR A 20 -8.17 -15.12 0.91
CA THR A 20 -9.03 -14.39 -0.01
C THR A 20 -10.50 -14.79 0.17
N CYS A 21 -11.39 -14.21 -0.62
CA CYS A 21 -12.79 -14.61 -0.72
C CYS A 21 -13.21 -14.85 -2.17
N LYS A 22 -14.38 -15.46 -2.34
CA LYS A 22 -14.86 -15.89 -3.65
C LYS A 22 -15.22 -14.72 -4.55
N GLU A 23 -15.70 -13.64 -3.95
CA GLU A 23 -16.14 -12.41 -4.60
C GLU A 23 -14.96 -11.69 -5.28
N ILE A 24 -13.77 -11.74 -4.69
CA ILE A 24 -12.57 -11.06 -5.18
C ILE A 24 -11.75 -11.97 -6.10
N GLU A 25 -11.43 -13.21 -5.68
CA GLU A 25 -10.48 -14.07 -6.42
C GLU A 25 -11.03 -15.47 -6.77
N GLY A 26 -12.34 -15.68 -6.68
CA GLY A 26 -12.96 -17.00 -6.86
C GLY A 26 -12.58 -17.70 -8.16
N LYS A 27 -12.57 -16.98 -9.28
CA LYS A 27 -12.19 -17.55 -10.60
C LYS A 27 -10.74 -18.07 -10.63
N PHE A 28 -9.83 -17.41 -9.92
CA PHE A 28 -8.43 -17.81 -9.81
C PHE A 28 -8.27 -18.99 -8.87
N CYS A 29 -9.04 -19.02 -7.77
CA CYS A 29 -9.08 -20.14 -6.84
C CYS A 29 -9.59 -21.42 -7.52
N ASP A 30 -10.67 -21.32 -8.31
CA ASP A 30 -11.21 -22.44 -9.10
C ASP A 30 -10.20 -22.95 -10.14
N TYR A 31 -9.39 -22.04 -10.71
CA TYR A 31 -8.28 -22.43 -11.59
C TYR A 31 -7.21 -23.21 -10.82
N ILE A 32 -6.75 -22.70 -9.67
CA ILE A 32 -5.75 -23.38 -8.83
C ILE A 32 -6.23 -24.77 -8.40
N GLU A 33 -7.48 -24.90 -7.95
CA GLU A 33 -8.07 -26.19 -7.57
C GLU A 33 -8.03 -27.20 -8.72
N ARG A 34 -8.38 -26.77 -9.94
CA ARG A 34 -8.33 -27.62 -11.14
C ARG A 34 -6.91 -27.98 -11.56
N GLN A 35 -5.96 -27.03 -11.47
CA GLN A 35 -4.57 -27.26 -11.89
C GLN A 35 -3.84 -28.23 -10.97
N TYR A 36 -4.06 -28.13 -9.65
CA TYR A 36 -3.32 -28.95 -8.68
C TYR A 36 -4.10 -30.18 -8.21
N HIS A 37 -5.39 -30.30 -8.57
CA HIS A 37 -6.29 -31.34 -8.07
C HIS A 37 -6.31 -31.39 -6.54
N ARG A 38 -6.37 -30.21 -5.92
CA ARG A 38 -6.39 -30.01 -4.46
C ARG A 38 -7.48 -29.05 -4.07
N LYS A 39 -8.20 -29.39 -3.01
CA LYS A 39 -9.24 -28.53 -2.45
C LYS A 39 -8.64 -27.20 -2.05
N VAL A 40 -9.23 -26.09 -2.52
CA VAL A 40 -8.84 -24.74 -2.12
C VAL A 40 -9.79 -24.24 -1.02
N LEU A 41 -9.22 -23.83 0.12
CA LEU A 41 -9.94 -23.26 1.25
C LEU A 41 -9.67 -21.76 1.31
N LEU A 42 -10.74 -20.97 1.32
CA LEU A 42 -10.69 -19.51 1.38
C LEU A 42 -10.85 -19.07 2.82
N THR A 43 -9.87 -18.33 3.36
CA THR A 43 -9.92 -17.88 4.76
C THR A 43 -10.53 -16.49 4.93
N GLY A 44 -10.88 -15.82 3.83
CA GLY A 44 -11.37 -14.44 3.84
C GLY A 44 -10.23 -13.40 3.86
N PRO A 45 -10.57 -12.10 3.91
CA PRO A 45 -9.60 -11.01 3.96
C PRO A 45 -8.73 -11.03 5.22
N MET A 46 -9.15 -11.73 6.28
CA MET A 46 -8.45 -11.92 7.57
C MET A 46 -7.61 -10.70 7.98
N LEU A 47 -8.25 -9.55 8.14
CA LEU A 47 -7.59 -8.39 8.73
C LEU A 47 -7.53 -8.56 10.25
N PRO A 48 -6.41 -8.17 10.90
CA PRO A 48 -6.39 -8.09 12.34
C PRO A 48 -7.46 -7.08 12.79
N GLU A 49 -8.32 -7.48 13.72
CA GLU A 49 -9.21 -6.51 14.35
C GLU A 49 -8.33 -5.43 15.02
N PRO A 50 -8.66 -4.14 14.84
CA PRO A 50 -7.96 -3.09 15.55
C PRO A 50 -8.02 -3.37 17.05
N ASP A 51 -6.85 -3.50 17.67
CA ASP A 51 -6.76 -3.62 19.11
C ASP A 51 -7.29 -2.31 19.71
N LYS A 52 -8.53 -2.32 20.20
CA LYS A 52 -9.19 -1.14 20.76
C LYS A 52 -8.46 -0.58 21.99
N SER A 53 -7.51 -1.33 22.56
CA SER A 53 -6.64 -0.86 23.65
C SER A 53 -5.44 -0.05 23.16
N LYS A 54 -5.13 -0.08 21.86
CA LYS A 54 -4.04 0.66 21.23
C LYS A 54 -4.64 1.74 20.33
N PRO A 55 -4.90 2.95 20.87
CA PRO A 55 -5.33 4.06 20.04
C PRO A 55 -4.23 4.45 19.05
N LEU A 56 -4.63 5.19 18.01
CA LEU A 56 -3.69 5.84 17.10
C LEU A 56 -2.73 6.72 17.92
N GLU A 57 -1.44 6.74 17.57
CA GLU A 57 -0.47 7.56 18.29
C GLU A 57 -0.93 9.02 18.33
N ASP A 58 -0.80 9.66 19.51
CA ASP A 58 -1.35 11.01 19.74
C ASP A 58 -0.93 12.00 18.66
N GLN A 59 0.33 11.96 18.20
CA GLN A 59 0.80 12.86 17.14
C GLN A 59 -0.01 12.76 15.85
N TRP A 60 -0.39 11.55 15.43
CA TRP A 60 -1.17 11.34 14.20
C TRP A 60 -2.64 11.64 14.42
N SER A 61 -3.17 11.27 15.58
CA SER A 61 -4.53 11.61 15.97
C SER A 61 -4.74 13.13 15.96
N HIS A 62 -3.84 13.89 16.59
CA HIS A 62 -3.92 15.35 16.63
C HIS A 62 -3.74 15.97 15.24
N TRP A 63 -2.68 15.59 14.51
CA TRP A 63 -2.40 16.18 13.19
C TRP A 63 -3.52 15.89 12.18
N LEU A 64 -4.02 14.65 12.10
CA LEU A 64 -5.12 14.30 11.19
C LEU A 64 -6.43 15.00 11.56
N SER A 65 -6.65 15.28 12.85
CA SER A 65 -7.85 15.99 13.32
C SER A 65 -7.88 17.47 12.94
N GLU A 66 -6.78 18.04 12.45
CA GLU A 66 -6.74 19.42 11.94
C GLU A 66 -7.39 19.56 10.56
N PHE A 67 -7.64 18.44 9.86
CA PHE A 67 -8.15 18.41 8.50
C PHE A 67 -9.58 17.87 8.42
N GLY A 68 -10.31 18.28 7.39
CA GLY A 68 -11.69 17.83 7.16
C GLY A 68 -11.77 16.34 6.79
N PRO A 69 -12.95 15.71 6.93
CA PRO A 69 -13.16 14.32 6.50
C PRO A 69 -12.79 14.10 5.04
N GLY A 70 -12.09 13.00 4.75
CA GLY A 70 -11.70 12.61 3.39
C GLY A 70 -10.77 13.58 2.66
N SER A 71 -10.04 14.45 3.36
CA SER A 71 -9.22 15.50 2.74
C SER A 71 -7.71 15.20 2.72
N VAL A 72 -7.25 14.19 3.46
CA VAL A 72 -5.83 13.84 3.61
C VAL A 72 -5.45 12.70 2.67
N VAL A 73 -4.32 12.85 1.99
CA VAL A 73 -3.65 11.78 1.24
C VAL A 73 -2.69 11.04 2.17
N TYR A 74 -2.92 9.75 2.39
CA TYR A 74 -1.95 8.88 3.05
C TYR A 74 -1.16 8.11 1.99
N CYS A 75 0.15 8.03 2.14
CA CYS A 75 1.02 7.26 1.24
C CYS A 75 1.91 6.32 2.04
N ALA A 76 1.87 5.03 1.71
CA ALA A 76 2.78 4.04 2.27
C ALA A 76 3.16 2.95 1.25
N LEU A 77 4.47 2.71 1.13
CA LEU A 77 5.03 1.74 0.18
C LEU A 77 5.46 0.43 0.85
N GLY A 78 4.89 0.13 2.02
CA GLY A 78 5.20 -1.09 2.76
C GLY A 78 6.63 -1.12 3.30
N SER A 79 6.97 -2.21 3.98
CA SER A 79 8.25 -2.36 4.69
C SER A 79 9.39 -2.90 3.82
N GLN A 80 9.09 -3.37 2.61
CA GLN A 80 10.05 -4.04 1.73
C GLN A 80 10.62 -3.13 0.63
N ILE A 81 10.06 -1.93 0.47
CA ILE A 81 10.45 -1.00 -0.58
C ILE A 81 11.37 0.07 0.01
N THR A 82 12.54 0.21 -0.60
CA THR A 82 13.44 1.34 -0.36
C THR A 82 13.71 2.00 -1.71
N LEU A 83 13.18 3.20 -1.90
CA LEU A 83 13.31 3.95 -3.14
C LEU A 83 14.74 4.44 -3.36
N GLU A 84 15.11 4.65 -4.62
CA GLU A 84 16.22 5.53 -4.96
C GLU A 84 15.89 6.96 -4.52
N LYS A 85 16.92 7.75 -4.15
CA LYS A 85 16.71 9.13 -3.67
C LYS A 85 15.90 9.97 -4.67
N ASP A 86 16.19 9.86 -5.96
CA ASP A 86 15.50 10.64 -7.00
C ASP A 86 14.02 10.25 -7.11
N GLN A 87 13.70 8.94 -7.05
CA GLN A 87 12.30 8.47 -7.04
C GLN A 87 11.55 8.90 -5.77
N PHE A 88 12.23 8.91 -4.62
CA PHE A 88 11.66 9.47 -3.40
C PHE A 88 11.36 10.97 -3.53
N GLN A 89 12.24 11.73 -4.18
CA GLN A 89 12.02 13.15 -4.43
C GLN A 89 10.86 13.39 -5.41
N GLU A 90 10.76 12.62 -6.49
CA GLU A 90 9.61 12.69 -7.40
C GLU A 90 8.30 12.34 -6.68
N LEU A 91 8.29 11.36 -5.77
CA LEU A 91 7.12 11.04 -4.93
C LEU A 91 6.70 12.24 -4.08
N CYS A 92 7.66 12.85 -3.38
CA CYS A 92 7.40 14.01 -2.53
C CYS A 92 6.84 15.17 -3.34
N LEU A 93 7.47 15.48 -4.49
CA LEU A 93 7.04 16.57 -5.37
C LEU A 93 5.67 16.30 -6.01
N GLY A 94 5.40 15.07 -6.46
CA GLY A 94 4.10 14.70 -7.02
C GLY A 94 2.96 14.85 -6.01
N ILE A 95 3.18 14.41 -4.77
CA ILE A 95 2.20 14.61 -3.69
C ILE A 95 2.08 16.10 -3.33
N GLU A 96 3.18 16.86 -3.32
CA GLU A 96 3.16 18.30 -3.08
C GLU A 96 2.25 19.03 -4.08
N LEU A 97 2.32 18.67 -5.36
CA LEU A 97 1.55 19.26 -6.47
C LEU A 97 0.04 19.09 -6.34
N THR A 98 -0.42 18.09 -5.57
CA THR A 98 -1.86 17.91 -5.31
C THR A 98 -2.46 19.11 -4.56
N GLY A 99 -1.65 19.87 -3.82
CA GLY A 99 -2.11 20.94 -2.94
C GLY A 99 -2.89 20.46 -1.72
N LEU A 100 -3.04 19.13 -1.54
CA LEU A 100 -3.78 18.53 -0.44
C LEU A 100 -2.90 18.35 0.80
N PRO A 101 -3.51 18.20 1.99
CA PRO A 101 -2.82 17.66 3.16
C PRO A 101 -2.36 16.23 2.93
N PHE A 102 -1.18 15.86 3.44
CA PHE A 102 -0.65 14.51 3.23
C PHE A 102 0.24 13.98 4.35
N LEU A 103 0.21 12.66 4.51
CA LEU A 103 1.14 11.89 5.33
C LEU A 103 1.82 10.83 4.46
N VAL A 104 3.14 10.96 4.25
CA VAL A 104 3.95 9.98 3.53
C VAL A 104 4.77 9.18 4.54
N ALA A 105 4.42 7.91 4.76
CA ALA A 105 5.16 7.00 5.64
C ALA A 105 5.97 6.01 4.79
N VAL A 106 7.27 6.28 4.63
CA VAL A 106 8.19 5.47 3.81
C VAL A 106 9.55 5.36 4.48
N THR A 107 10.26 4.24 4.24
CA THR A 107 11.64 4.09 4.70
C THR A 107 12.55 5.13 4.04
N PRO A 108 13.56 5.69 4.76
CA PRO A 108 14.57 6.56 4.16
C PRO A 108 15.13 5.97 2.86
N PRO A 109 15.23 6.76 1.78
CA PRO A 109 15.67 6.23 0.49
C PRO A 109 17.14 5.84 0.53
N LYS A 110 17.57 5.06 -0.47
CA LYS A 110 18.95 4.59 -0.57
C LYS A 110 19.94 5.75 -0.55
N GLY A 111 20.99 5.60 0.25
CA GLY A 111 22.03 6.61 0.41
C GLY A 111 21.71 7.72 1.42
N ALA A 112 20.53 7.72 2.03
CA ALA A 112 20.17 8.63 3.13
C ALA A 112 19.97 7.87 4.43
N LYS A 113 20.36 8.47 5.57
CA LYS A 113 20.10 7.89 6.90
C LYS A 113 18.74 8.29 7.45
N THR A 114 18.23 9.45 7.03
CA THR A 114 16.96 10.01 7.47
C THR A 114 16.17 10.52 6.26
N ILE A 115 14.88 10.76 6.46
CA ILE A 115 14.02 11.41 5.46
C ILE A 115 14.54 12.81 5.13
N GLN A 116 14.92 13.58 6.15
CA GLN A 116 15.33 14.98 6.02
C GLN A 116 16.54 15.17 5.10
N GLU A 117 17.51 14.24 5.11
CA GLU A 117 18.68 14.26 4.23
C GLU A 117 18.34 14.05 2.73
N ALA A 118 17.16 13.50 2.45
CA ALA A 118 16.72 13.13 1.10
C ALA A 118 15.63 14.04 0.52
N LEU A 119 14.98 14.87 1.34
CA LEU A 119 13.91 15.75 0.89
C LEU A 119 14.39 16.71 -0.22
N PRO A 120 13.49 17.10 -1.15
CA PRO A 120 13.79 18.18 -2.08
C PRO A 120 14.15 19.47 -1.33
N GLU A 121 15.01 20.30 -1.92
CA GLU A 121 15.43 21.56 -1.32
C GLU A 121 14.20 22.44 -1.01
N GLY A 122 14.12 22.96 0.22
CA GLY A 122 13.03 23.82 0.68
C GLY A 122 11.67 23.13 0.85
N PHE A 123 11.58 21.80 0.70
CA PHE A 123 10.32 21.06 0.75
C PHE A 123 9.55 21.27 2.05
N GLU A 124 10.23 21.15 3.20
CA GLU A 124 9.58 21.26 4.52
C GLU A 124 8.88 22.61 4.73
N GLU A 125 9.48 23.71 4.27
CA GLU A 125 8.85 25.03 4.36
C GLU A 125 7.64 25.18 3.41
N ARG A 126 7.68 24.56 2.23
CA ARG A 126 6.56 24.61 1.26
C ARG A 126 5.35 23.77 1.68
N VAL A 127 5.56 22.76 2.51
CA VAL A 127 4.50 21.84 2.96
C VAL A 127 4.14 22.04 4.43
N LYS A 128 4.77 23.02 5.10
CA LYS A 128 4.56 23.33 6.51
C LYS A 128 3.08 23.48 6.85
N GLY A 129 2.64 22.74 7.86
CA GLY A 129 1.25 22.73 8.33
C GLY A 129 0.27 21.92 7.49
N ARG A 130 0.68 21.34 6.34
CA ARG A 130 -0.17 20.48 5.51
C ARG A 130 0.45 19.12 5.18
N GLY A 131 1.77 18.98 5.24
CA GLY A 131 2.46 17.78 4.80
C GLY A 131 3.43 17.26 5.86
N VAL A 132 3.43 15.94 6.05
CA VAL A 132 4.42 15.23 6.88
C VAL A 132 5.02 14.09 6.07
N VAL A 133 6.35 13.98 6.09
CA VAL A 133 7.07 12.80 5.57
C VAL A 133 7.74 12.12 6.75
N TRP A 134 7.36 10.86 6.99
CA TRP A 134 7.69 10.09 8.17
C TRP A 134 8.53 8.87 7.79
N GLY A 135 9.68 8.74 8.44
CA GLY A 135 10.67 7.70 8.15
C GLY A 135 10.49 6.40 8.94
N GLU A 136 9.60 6.41 9.94
CA GLU A 136 9.41 5.28 10.85
C GLU A 136 8.09 4.56 10.58
N TRP A 137 7.90 3.44 11.27
CA TRP A 137 6.67 2.67 11.17
C TRP A 137 5.47 3.46 11.74
N VAL A 138 4.31 3.28 11.13
CA VAL A 138 3.02 3.81 11.61
C VAL A 138 2.01 2.67 11.69
N HIS A 139 1.03 2.78 12.58
CA HIS A 139 -0.05 1.81 12.66
C HIS A 139 -1.06 2.00 11.51
N GLN A 140 -0.68 1.56 10.30
CA GLN A 140 -1.42 1.78 9.06
C GLN A 140 -2.94 1.52 9.13
N PRO A 141 -3.44 0.43 9.74
CA PRO A 141 -4.89 0.24 9.90
C PRO A 141 -5.59 1.35 10.68
N LEU A 142 -4.93 1.96 11.67
CA LEU A 142 -5.49 3.05 12.47
C LEU A 142 -5.42 4.39 11.72
N ILE A 143 -4.39 4.59 10.89
CA ILE A 143 -4.32 5.74 9.98
C ILE A 143 -5.47 5.65 8.97
N LEU A 144 -5.63 4.52 8.28
CA LEU A 144 -6.67 4.30 7.27
C LEU A 144 -8.09 4.41 7.84
N ALA A 145 -8.28 4.08 9.12
CA ALA A 145 -9.57 4.22 9.80
C ALA A 145 -9.88 5.67 10.23
N HIS A 146 -8.93 6.60 10.15
CA HIS A 146 -9.15 7.99 10.56
C HIS A 146 -10.04 8.72 9.54
N PRO A 147 -11.13 9.41 9.96
CA PRO A 147 -12.09 10.02 9.04
C PRO A 147 -11.50 11.04 8.06
N SER A 148 -10.38 11.68 8.41
CA SER A 148 -9.69 12.64 7.54
C SER A 148 -8.98 12.00 6.35
N ILE A 149 -8.66 10.69 6.38
CA ILE A 149 -8.04 10.01 5.25
C ILE A 149 -9.07 9.84 4.12
N GLY A 150 -8.77 10.41 2.96
CA GLY A 150 -9.61 10.30 1.76
C GLY A 150 -8.97 9.54 0.61
N CYS A 151 -7.65 9.42 0.61
CA CYS A 151 -6.91 8.74 -0.45
C CYS A 151 -5.74 7.95 0.15
N PHE A 152 -5.55 6.72 -0.33
CA PHE A 152 -4.41 5.88 0.01
C PHE A 152 -3.57 5.58 -1.23
N VAL A 153 -2.34 6.09 -1.23
CA VAL A 153 -1.30 5.74 -2.18
C VAL A 153 -0.54 4.52 -1.65
N SER A 154 -0.68 3.40 -2.33
CA SER A 154 -0.20 2.10 -1.87
C SER A 154 0.65 1.41 -2.93
N HIS A 155 1.68 0.71 -2.49
CA HIS A 155 2.44 -0.21 -3.34
C HIS A 155 1.68 -1.50 -3.72
N CYS A 156 0.46 -1.71 -3.20
CA CYS A 156 -0.36 -2.91 -3.46
C CYS A 156 0.25 -4.25 -2.99
N GLY A 157 1.07 -4.23 -1.92
CA GLY A 157 1.44 -5.47 -1.23
C GLY A 157 0.20 -6.20 -0.68
N PHE A 158 0.23 -7.53 -0.60
CA PHE A 158 -0.98 -8.33 -0.36
C PHE A 158 -1.75 -7.94 0.92
N GLY A 159 -1.04 -7.59 2.00
CA GLY A 159 -1.68 -7.08 3.23
C GLY A 159 -2.34 -5.72 3.03
N SER A 160 -1.59 -4.76 2.46
CA SER A 160 -2.09 -3.41 2.18
C SER A 160 -3.21 -3.39 1.15
N MET A 161 -3.25 -4.34 0.21
CA MET A 161 -4.37 -4.52 -0.72
C MET A 161 -5.68 -4.75 0.05
N TRP A 162 -5.68 -5.69 1.01
CA TRP A 162 -6.86 -5.95 1.84
C TRP A 162 -7.21 -4.78 2.76
N GLU A 163 -6.23 -4.09 3.33
CA GLU A 163 -6.48 -2.89 4.14
C GLU A 163 -7.08 -1.76 3.30
N SER A 164 -6.65 -1.60 2.05
CA SER A 164 -7.21 -0.62 1.11
C SER A 164 -8.66 -0.97 0.77
N LEU A 165 -8.93 -2.23 0.41
CA LEU A 165 -10.29 -2.71 0.06
C LEU A 165 -11.31 -2.59 1.20
N MET A 166 -10.83 -2.58 2.44
CA MET A 166 -11.65 -2.50 3.64
C MET A 166 -11.72 -1.09 4.23
N SER A 167 -11.17 -0.11 3.52
CA SER A 167 -11.21 1.31 3.87
C SER A 167 -12.13 2.09 2.92
N ASP A 168 -12.59 3.26 3.34
CA ASP A 168 -13.46 4.13 2.54
C ASP A 168 -12.67 5.09 1.62
N CYS A 169 -11.35 4.90 1.48
CA CYS A 169 -10.51 5.83 0.72
C CYS A 169 -10.47 5.52 -0.78
N GLN A 170 -10.18 6.54 -1.59
CA GLN A 170 -9.75 6.35 -2.97
C GLN A 170 -8.37 5.67 -3.00
N ILE A 171 -8.18 4.73 -3.94
CA ILE A 171 -6.98 3.89 -3.98
C ILE A 171 -6.12 4.28 -5.18
N VAL A 172 -4.88 4.69 -4.92
CA VAL A 172 -3.86 4.97 -5.93
C VAL A 172 -2.74 3.97 -5.77
N LEU A 173 -2.36 3.28 -6.84
CA LEU A 173 -1.40 2.20 -6.81
C LEU A 173 -0.07 2.58 -7.46
N LEU A 174 1.01 2.26 -6.75
CA LEU A 174 2.39 2.48 -7.16
C LEU A 174 3.20 1.19 -6.97
N PRO A 175 2.91 0.11 -7.71
CA PRO A 175 3.56 -1.19 -7.52
C PRO A 175 5.05 -1.13 -7.83
N TYR A 176 5.86 -1.89 -7.09
CA TYR A 176 7.32 -1.92 -7.24
C TYR A 176 7.88 -3.34 -7.39
N LEU A 177 7.29 -4.32 -6.70
CA LEU A 177 7.67 -5.75 -6.80
C LEU A 177 6.72 -6.52 -7.70
N ASN A 178 7.18 -7.66 -8.24
CA ASN A 178 6.44 -8.43 -9.23
C ASN A 178 5.09 -8.97 -8.72
N ASP A 179 5.01 -9.38 -7.46
CA ASP A 179 3.76 -9.83 -6.83
C ASP A 179 2.75 -8.68 -6.68
N GLN A 180 3.25 -7.47 -6.41
CA GLN A 180 2.43 -6.26 -6.33
C GLN A 180 1.81 -5.90 -7.68
N VAL A 181 2.51 -6.12 -8.80
CA VAL A 181 1.97 -5.87 -10.14
C VAL A 181 0.72 -6.73 -10.41
N LEU A 182 0.72 -7.99 -9.98
CA LEU A 182 -0.45 -8.86 -10.13
C LEU A 182 -1.61 -8.37 -9.27
N ASN A 183 -1.35 -7.99 -8.02
CA ASN A 183 -2.38 -7.39 -7.16
C ASN A 183 -2.91 -6.07 -7.76
N THR A 184 -2.04 -5.24 -8.33
CA THR A 184 -2.44 -3.99 -8.97
C THR A 184 -3.40 -4.25 -10.12
N ARG A 185 -3.10 -5.20 -11.02
CA ARG A 185 -4.01 -5.55 -12.11
C ARG A 185 -5.36 -6.09 -11.61
N LEU A 186 -5.35 -6.90 -10.55
CA LEU A 186 -6.60 -7.32 -9.91
C LEU A 186 -7.41 -6.10 -9.45
N MET A 187 -6.77 -5.13 -8.80
CA MET A 187 -7.45 -3.94 -8.26
C MET A 187 -7.92 -2.97 -9.34
N THR A 188 -7.12 -2.74 -10.39
CA THR A 188 -7.39 -1.74 -11.43
C THR A 188 -8.21 -2.28 -12.59
N GLU A 189 -7.88 -3.46 -13.11
CA GLU A 189 -8.46 -4.00 -14.35
C GLU A 189 -9.66 -4.92 -14.07
N GLU A 190 -9.65 -5.66 -12.97
CA GLU A 190 -10.68 -6.67 -12.68
C GLU A 190 -11.75 -6.15 -11.71
N LEU A 191 -11.34 -5.42 -10.67
CA LEU A 191 -12.24 -4.85 -9.67
C LEU A 191 -12.62 -3.40 -9.98
N GLU A 192 -11.82 -2.69 -10.77
CA GLU A 192 -12.02 -1.29 -11.14
C GLU A 192 -12.18 -0.34 -9.92
N VAL A 193 -11.46 -0.64 -8.82
CA VAL A 193 -11.54 0.13 -7.56
C VAL A 193 -10.36 1.06 -7.32
N SER A 194 -9.36 1.06 -8.21
CA SER A 194 -8.14 1.85 -8.05
C SER A 194 -7.61 2.41 -9.36
N VAL A 195 -6.67 3.36 -9.25
CA VAL A 195 -5.91 3.91 -10.38
C VAL A 195 -4.43 3.60 -10.19
N GLU A 196 -3.76 3.10 -11.23
CA GLU A 196 -2.31 2.91 -11.23
C GLU A 196 -1.60 4.17 -11.74
N VAL A 197 -0.54 4.58 -11.03
CA VAL A 197 0.33 5.69 -11.46
C VAL A 197 1.12 5.24 -12.68
N GLN A 198 1.05 6.05 -13.74
CA GLN A 198 1.79 5.77 -14.97
C GLN A 198 3.30 5.83 -14.73
N ARG A 199 4.01 4.92 -15.39
CA ARG A 199 5.47 4.85 -15.36
C ARG A 199 6.03 5.12 -16.74
N GLU A 200 7.21 5.70 -16.75
CA GLU A 200 8.03 5.87 -17.95
C GLU A 200 8.59 4.51 -18.40
N GLU A 201 9.16 4.47 -19.62
CA GLU A 201 9.80 3.26 -20.16
C GLU A 201 10.95 2.74 -19.28
N THR A 202 11.56 3.63 -18.50
CA THR A 202 12.60 3.32 -17.49
C THR A 202 12.05 2.56 -16.29
N GLY A 203 10.72 2.48 -16.16
CA GLY A 203 10.02 1.98 -14.98
C GLY A 203 9.92 3.01 -13.86
N TRP A 204 10.43 4.23 -14.03
CA TRP A 204 10.31 5.30 -13.05
C TRP A 204 8.94 5.96 -13.13
N PHE A 205 8.46 6.48 -12.01
CA PHE A 205 7.35 7.45 -12.00
C PHE A 205 7.90 8.86 -11.84
N SER A 206 7.20 9.85 -12.38
CA SER A 206 7.52 11.27 -12.26
C SER A 206 6.31 12.04 -11.71
N LYS A 207 6.59 13.21 -11.13
CA LYS A 207 5.59 14.12 -10.55
C LYS A 207 4.58 14.65 -11.56
#